data_AF-A0A7N2MRD8-F1
#
_entry.id   AF-A0A7N2MRD8-F1
#
_cell.length_a   1.000
_cell.length_b   1.000
_cell.length_c   1.000
_cell.angle_alpha   90.00
_cell.angle_beta   90.00
_cell.angle_gamma   90.00
#
_symmetry.space_group_name_H-M   'P 1'
#
loop_
_entity.id
_entity.type
_entity.pdbx_description
1 polymer ?
#
loop_
_entity_poly.entity_id
_entity_poly.type
_entity_poly.pdbx_seq_one_letter_code
_entity_poly.pdbx_strand_id
1 'polypeptide(L)'
;MSMLPVLAQVTLLMLNRVGSSILFPLHGNVFYNVTLNIGQPSKPYFLDPDTGSDLTWLQCDAPCVQCTETPHPLYRPSKNLVPCKDPLCKSLLLHGCKCETTEQCEYEVQYADGGSSFGVLVKDAFSFNFINGEQLKPRLALGLVTLLISITFTNSQFLEIVFKPI
;
A
#
# COMPACT_ATOMS: atom_id res chain seq x y z
N MET A 1 31.01 15.16 48.58
CA MET A 1 30.20 15.81 47.52
C MET A 1 29.63 14.72 46.64
N SER A 2 28.30 14.61 46.68
CA SER A 2 27.36 13.87 45.81
C SER A 2 27.78 12.56 45.16
N MET A 3 27.37 11.45 45.79
CA MET A 3 26.96 10.23 45.08
C MET A 3 25.42 10.18 45.09
N LEU A 4 24.81 10.34 43.92
CA LEU A 4 23.39 10.08 43.57
C LEU A 4 23.39 9.65 42.07
N PRO A 5 22.42 8.82 41.63
CA PRO A 5 22.75 7.49 41.12
C PRO A 5 22.71 7.39 39.59
N VAL A 6 23.71 6.71 39.02
CA VAL A 6 23.73 6.25 37.61
C VAL A 6 22.61 5.21 37.33
N LEU A 7 21.92 4.72 38.36
CA LEU A 7 20.84 3.74 38.24
C LEU A 7 19.52 4.30 37.66
N ALA A 8 19.28 5.62 37.72
CA ALA A 8 18.02 6.20 37.25
C ALA A 8 17.96 6.39 35.72
N GLN A 9 19.11 6.49 35.05
CA GLN A 9 19.16 6.64 33.58
C GLN A 9 19.00 5.32 32.84
N VAL A 10 19.40 4.20 33.45
CA VAL A 10 19.21 2.87 32.84
C VAL A 10 17.73 2.45 32.88
N THR A 11 16.96 2.93 33.86
CA THR A 11 15.50 2.67 33.93
C THR A 11 14.69 3.49 32.92
N LEU A 12 15.21 4.60 32.39
CA LEU A 12 14.54 5.39 31.35
C LEU A 12 14.66 4.78 29.94
N LEU A 13 15.65 3.92 29.69
CA LEU A 13 15.84 3.28 28.39
C LEU A 13 15.02 2.00 28.20
N MET A 14 14.28 1.56 29.22
CA MET A 14 13.48 0.34 29.21
C MET A 14 11.96 0.58 29.40
N LEU A 15 11.47 1.82 29.27
CA LEU A 15 10.08 2.16 29.60
C LEU A 15 9.27 2.88 28.52
N ASN A 16 9.65 2.81 27.24
CA ASN A 16 8.79 3.25 26.12
C ASN A 16 9.02 2.47 24.82
N ARG A 17 9.00 1.14 24.89
CA ARG A 17 8.72 0.31 23.70
C ARG A 17 7.44 -0.48 23.92
N VAL A 18 6.34 0.24 24.15
CA VAL A 18 5.03 -0.30 23.78
C VAL A 18 5.06 -0.35 22.26
N GLY A 19 5.44 -1.49 21.70
CA GLY A 19 5.28 -1.71 20.27
C GLY A 19 3.79 -1.60 19.97
N SER A 20 3.36 -0.49 19.37
CA SER A 20 1.99 -0.37 18.89
C SER A 20 1.85 -1.29 17.68
N SER A 21 1.12 -2.38 17.83
CA SER A 21 0.82 -3.32 16.75
C SER A 21 -0.49 -2.93 16.07
N ILE A 22 -0.60 -3.22 14.77
CA ILE A 22 -1.83 -3.09 13.99
C ILE A 22 -2.34 -4.51 13.72
N LEU A 23 -3.64 -4.73 13.87
CA LEU A 23 -4.28 -6.00 13.57
C LEU A 23 -5.10 -5.87 12.28
N PHE A 24 -4.83 -6.75 11.31
CA PHE A 24 -5.62 -6.88 10.09
C PHE A 24 -6.35 -8.22 10.09
N PRO A 25 -7.67 -8.25 10.41
CA PRO A 25 -8.43 -9.48 10.37
C PRO A 25 -8.58 -9.98 8.92
N LEU A 26 -8.20 -11.23 8.70
CA LEU A 26 -8.40 -11.92 7.43
C LEU A 26 -9.83 -12.46 7.35
N HIS A 27 -10.51 -12.22 6.24
CA HIS A 27 -11.84 -12.75 5.96
C HIS A 27 -11.80 -13.63 4.73
N GLY A 28 -12.46 -14.79 4.81
CA GLY A 28 -12.55 -15.72 3.69
C GLY A 28 -12.35 -17.18 4.10
N ASN A 29 -12.30 -18.05 3.11
CA ASN A 29 -12.11 -19.49 3.32
C ASN A 29 -10.94 -20.00 2.47
N VAL A 30 -11.14 -20.13 1.15
CA VAL A 30 -10.08 -20.53 0.20
C VAL A 30 -9.19 -19.35 -0.18
N PHE A 31 -9.79 -18.16 -0.25
CA PHE A 31 -9.10 -16.89 -0.54
C PHE A 31 -9.38 -15.93 0.62
N TYR A 32 -8.36 -15.21 1.06
CA TYR A 32 -8.42 -14.30 2.20
C TYR A 32 -8.23 -12.86 1.76
N ASN A 33 -9.03 -11.96 2.31
CA ASN A 33 -8.86 -10.52 2.15
C ASN A 33 -8.76 -9.82 3.50
N VAL A 34 -8.22 -8.61 3.49
CA VAL A 34 -8.23 -7.64 4.60
C VAL A 34 -8.90 -6.36 4.14
N THR A 35 -9.49 -5.62 5.08
CA THR A 35 -10.06 -4.30 4.78
C THR A 35 -9.09 -3.20 5.19
N LEU A 36 -8.65 -2.38 4.24
CA LEU A 36 -7.91 -1.14 4.54
C LEU A 36 -8.75 0.10 4.22
N ASN A 37 -8.51 1.13 5.01
CA ASN A 37 -9.16 2.42 4.87
C ASN A 37 -8.20 3.38 4.16
N ILE A 38 -8.57 3.84 2.96
CA ILE A 38 -7.69 4.63 2.08
C ILE A 38 -8.42 5.91 1.63
N GLY A 39 -7.66 7.00 1.54
CA GLY A 39 -8.07 8.28 1.00
C GLY A 39 -8.63 9.27 2.01
N GLN A 40 -9.03 10.43 1.51
CA GLN A 40 -9.63 11.51 2.30
C GLN A 40 -10.85 12.10 1.55
N PRO A 41 -12.10 11.84 2.00
CA PRO A 41 -12.47 11.07 3.18
C PRO A 41 -12.11 9.58 3.06
N SER A 42 -11.80 8.97 4.20
CA SER A 42 -11.40 7.55 4.29
C SER A 42 -12.52 6.63 3.81
N LYS A 43 -12.19 5.68 2.92
CA LYS A 43 -13.11 4.66 2.40
C LYS A 43 -12.52 3.25 2.57
N PRO A 44 -13.36 2.23 2.84
CA PRO A 44 -12.91 0.86 2.95
C PRO A 44 -12.67 0.23 1.57
N TYR A 45 -11.57 -0.52 1.45
CA TYR A 45 -11.18 -1.32 0.29
C TYR A 45 -10.81 -2.73 0.76
N PHE A 46 -11.28 -3.74 0.03
CA PHE A 46 -11.00 -5.15 0.33
C PHE A 46 -9.80 -5.59 -0.50
N LEU A 47 -8.77 -6.08 0.16
CA LEU A 47 -7.47 -6.32 -0.45
C LEU A 47 -6.96 -7.72 -0.14
N ASP A 48 -6.41 -8.40 -1.14
CA ASP A 48 -5.73 -9.68 -1.00
C ASP A 48 -4.31 -9.44 -0.46
N PRO A 49 -3.91 -10.13 0.62
CA PRO A 49 -2.53 -10.14 1.09
C PRO A 49 -1.62 -10.82 0.07
N ASP A 50 -0.71 -10.04 -0.50
CA ASP A 50 0.37 -10.54 -1.33
C ASP A 50 1.72 -10.32 -0.62
N THR A 51 2.45 -11.41 -0.41
CA THR A 51 3.79 -11.37 0.20
C THR A 51 4.90 -11.48 -0.84
N GLY A 52 4.53 -11.69 -2.11
CA GLY A 52 5.43 -11.94 -3.23
C GLY A 52 5.69 -10.75 -4.16
N SER A 53 5.02 -9.61 -3.97
CA SER A 53 5.25 -8.40 -4.77
C SER A 53 5.77 -7.23 -3.93
N ASP A 54 6.16 -6.12 -4.56
CA ASP A 54 6.72 -4.91 -3.93
C ASP A 54 5.77 -3.68 -3.97
N LEU A 55 4.62 -3.77 -4.64
CA LEU A 55 3.66 -2.69 -4.82
C LEU A 55 2.21 -3.09 -4.49
N THR A 56 1.60 -2.41 -3.52
CA THR A 56 0.14 -2.39 -3.32
C THR A 56 -0.52 -1.55 -4.41
N TRP A 57 -1.59 -2.02 -5.06
CA TRP A 57 -2.32 -1.26 -6.08
C TRP A 57 -3.83 -1.37 -5.95
N LEU A 58 -4.58 -0.38 -6.46
CA LEU A 58 -6.03 -0.37 -6.58
C LEU A 58 -6.52 -0.19 -8.04
N GLN A 59 -7.69 -0.73 -8.38
CA GLN A 59 -8.48 -0.37 -9.56
C GLN A 59 -9.13 0.98 -9.32
N CYS A 60 -9.01 1.86 -10.30
CA CYS A 60 -9.49 3.23 -10.22
C CYS A 60 -10.61 3.52 -11.22
N ASP A 61 -11.38 4.56 -10.94
CA ASP A 61 -12.46 5.10 -11.79
C ASP A 61 -11.87 5.92 -12.94
N ALA A 62 -10.95 5.32 -13.68
CA ALA A 62 -10.34 5.82 -14.90
C ALA A 62 -10.74 4.87 -16.05
N PRO A 63 -10.58 5.25 -17.33
CA PRO A 63 -10.73 4.29 -18.42
C PRO A 63 -9.69 3.17 -18.25
N CYS A 64 -10.09 2.10 -17.58
CA CYS A 64 -9.29 0.92 -17.40
C CYS A 64 -9.63 -0.08 -18.50
N VAL A 65 -8.59 -0.62 -19.12
CA VAL A 65 -8.71 -1.66 -20.13
C VAL A 65 -8.58 -3.00 -19.41
N GLN A 66 -9.57 -3.89 -19.56
CA GLN A 66 -9.59 -5.22 -18.94
C GLN A 66 -9.65 -5.24 -17.40
N CYS A 67 -10.18 -4.19 -16.77
CA CYS A 67 -10.51 -4.20 -15.33
C CYS A 67 -11.76 -5.05 -15.02
N THR A 68 -11.88 -5.44 -13.75
CA THR A 68 -12.99 -6.27 -13.26
C THR A 68 -13.88 -5.47 -12.30
N GLU A 69 -15.17 -5.79 -12.23
CA GLU A 69 -16.05 -5.15 -11.25
C GLU A 69 -15.62 -5.48 -9.81
N THR A 70 -15.62 -4.49 -8.92
CA THR A 70 -15.24 -4.66 -7.51
C THR A 70 -16.39 -4.37 -6.53
N PRO A 71 -16.45 -4.98 -5.32
CA PRO A 71 -17.56 -4.83 -4.38
C PRO A 71 -17.44 -3.55 -3.56
N HIS A 72 -16.25 -2.93 -3.56
CA HIS A 72 -16.03 -1.61 -3.01
C HIS A 72 -16.08 -0.55 -4.13
N PRO A 73 -16.31 0.73 -3.79
CA PRO A 73 -16.23 1.81 -4.76
C PRO A 73 -14.87 1.84 -5.44
N LEU A 74 -14.84 2.12 -6.75
CA LEU A 74 -13.59 2.39 -7.46
C LEU A 74 -12.85 3.56 -6.80
N TYR A 75 -11.52 3.47 -6.76
CA TYR A 75 -10.71 4.55 -6.23
C TYR A 75 -10.74 5.76 -7.16
N ARG A 76 -10.99 6.95 -6.61
CA ARG A 76 -11.00 8.21 -7.35
C ARG A 76 -9.78 9.03 -6.99
N PRO A 77 -8.79 9.18 -7.88
CA PRO A 77 -7.58 9.93 -7.60
C PRO A 77 -7.88 11.41 -7.31
N SER A 78 -7.10 11.98 -6.39
CA SER A 78 -7.26 13.36 -5.92
C SER A 78 -5.99 14.18 -6.17
N LYS A 79 -5.63 14.41 -7.44
CA LYS A 79 -4.40 15.13 -7.86
C LYS A 79 -3.15 14.77 -7.02
N ASN A 80 -3.04 13.50 -6.64
CA ASN A 80 -2.05 12.98 -5.72
C ASN A 80 -1.06 12.03 -6.41
N LEU A 81 -0.83 12.27 -7.71
CA LEU A 81 0.12 11.55 -8.54
C LEU A 81 1.55 11.74 -8.01
N VAL A 82 2.32 10.65 -8.03
CA VAL A 82 3.75 10.69 -7.75
C VAL A 82 4.46 11.16 -9.02
N PRO A 83 5.26 12.24 -8.97
CA PRO A 83 6.03 12.68 -10.13
C PRO A 83 7.10 11.67 -10.51
N CYS A 84 7.46 11.53 -11.79
CA CYS A 84 8.46 10.50 -12.15
C CYS A 84 9.87 10.74 -11.55
N LYS A 85 10.18 11.98 -11.13
CA LYS A 85 11.45 12.29 -10.45
C LYS A 85 11.49 11.87 -8.97
N ASP A 86 10.35 11.47 -8.38
CA ASP A 86 10.29 11.02 -6.98
C ASP A 86 11.17 9.76 -6.81
N PRO A 87 12.03 9.68 -5.77
CA PRO A 87 12.87 8.50 -5.51
C PRO A 87 12.09 7.18 -5.45
N LEU A 88 10.85 7.23 -4.96
CA LEU A 88 9.94 6.09 -4.92
C LEU A 88 9.66 5.51 -6.32
N CYS A 89 9.57 6.37 -7.34
CA CYS A 89 9.34 5.92 -8.70
C CYS A 89 10.55 5.13 -9.23
N LYS A 90 11.76 5.58 -8.90
CA LYS A 90 13.00 4.92 -9.31
C LYS A 90 13.16 3.54 -8.67
N SER A 91 12.65 3.32 -7.47
CA SER A 91 12.75 2.02 -6.80
C SER A 91 11.81 0.96 -7.39
N LEU A 92 10.74 1.35 -8.07
CA LEU A 92 9.78 0.43 -8.68
C LEU A 92 10.14 0.06 -10.13
N LEU A 93 10.99 0.84 -10.78
CA LEU A 93 11.31 0.67 -12.20
C LEU A 93 12.59 -0.16 -12.37
N LEU A 94 12.42 -1.42 -12.81
CA LEU A 94 13.52 -2.32 -13.14
C LEU A 94 14.44 -1.78 -14.25
N HIS A 95 13.93 -0.87 -15.11
CA HIS A 95 14.64 -0.36 -16.29
C HIS A 95 14.80 1.17 -16.33
N GLY A 96 14.58 1.86 -15.19
CA GLY A 96 14.63 3.32 -15.11
C GLY A 96 13.44 4.01 -15.79
N CYS A 97 13.02 5.15 -15.26
CA CYS A 97 11.93 5.91 -15.87
C CYS A 97 12.40 6.57 -17.16
N LYS A 98 11.75 6.24 -18.28
CA LYS A 98 11.82 7.05 -19.50
C LYS A 98 10.94 8.29 -19.29
N CYS A 99 11.41 9.23 -18.47
CA CYS A 99 10.74 10.52 -18.24
C CYS A 99 10.84 11.41 -19.50
N GLU A 100 10.26 11.00 -20.64
CA GLU A 100 10.13 11.91 -21.79
C GLU A 100 9.09 13.00 -21.50
N THR A 101 8.07 12.67 -20.72
CA THR A 101 7.08 13.61 -20.16
C THR A 101 7.23 13.66 -18.63
N THR A 102 7.21 14.87 -18.07
CA THR A 102 7.60 15.12 -16.67
C THR A 102 6.54 14.79 -15.62
N GLU A 103 5.40 14.21 -15.97
CA GLU A 103 4.19 14.47 -15.18
C GLU A 103 3.81 13.37 -14.19
N GLN A 104 4.02 12.08 -14.49
CA GLN A 104 3.54 10.98 -13.64
C GLN A 104 4.47 9.78 -13.61
N CYS A 105 4.52 9.10 -12.47
CA CYS A 105 5.24 7.85 -12.27
C CYS A 105 4.38 6.68 -12.76
N GLU A 106 4.76 6.08 -13.87
CA GLU A 106 4.13 4.85 -14.37
C GLU A 106 4.85 3.63 -13.78
N TYR A 107 4.11 2.56 -13.55
CA TYR A 107 4.64 1.30 -13.06
C TYR A 107 4.19 0.12 -13.93
N GLU A 108 5.01 -0.91 -13.91
CA GLU A 108 4.73 -2.24 -14.44
C GLU A 108 5.18 -3.26 -13.38
N VAL A 109 4.29 -4.16 -12.97
CA VAL A 109 4.62 -5.31 -12.13
C VAL A 109 4.38 -6.57 -12.95
N GLN A 110 5.40 -7.43 -13.04
CA GLN A 110 5.32 -8.75 -13.64
C GLN A 110 5.26 -9.81 -12.55
N TYR A 111 4.32 -10.73 -12.66
CA TYR A 111 4.07 -11.78 -11.69
C TYR A 111 4.65 -13.11 -12.15
N ALA A 112 4.90 -14.02 -11.19
CA ALA A 112 5.54 -15.31 -11.47
C ALA A 112 4.68 -16.26 -12.32
N ASP A 113 3.36 -16.03 -12.36
CA ASP A 113 2.40 -16.75 -13.22
C ASP A 113 2.36 -16.22 -14.66
N GLY A 114 3.16 -15.20 -14.98
CA GLY A 114 3.18 -14.53 -16.28
C GLY A 114 2.13 -13.43 -16.43
N GLY A 115 1.35 -13.14 -15.38
CA GLY A 115 0.47 -11.97 -15.32
C GLY A 115 1.26 -10.66 -15.23
N SER A 116 0.63 -9.55 -15.57
CA SER A 116 1.23 -8.22 -15.42
C SER A 116 0.19 -7.14 -15.12
N SER A 117 0.55 -6.18 -14.28
CA SER A 117 -0.27 -5.00 -13.96
C SER A 117 0.47 -3.72 -14.34
N PHE A 118 -0.27 -2.79 -14.95
CA PHE A 118 0.24 -1.50 -15.42
C PHE A 118 -0.60 -0.36 -14.86
N GLY A 119 0.05 0.75 -14.51
CA GLY A 119 -0.68 1.88 -13.98
C GLY A 119 0.18 3.08 -13.62
N VAL A 120 -0.41 3.98 -12.83
CA VAL A 120 0.27 5.18 -12.31
C VAL A 120 0.36 5.14 -10.80
N LEU A 121 1.43 5.68 -10.23
CA LEU A 121 1.62 5.73 -8.79
C LEU A 121 0.99 6.98 -8.19
N VAL A 122 0.23 6.82 -7.12
CA VAL A 122 -0.28 7.91 -6.28
C VAL A 122 0.24 7.80 -4.86
N LYS A 123 0.15 8.90 -4.10
CA LYS A 123 0.46 8.94 -2.68
C LYS A 123 -0.77 9.40 -1.91
N ASP A 124 -1.36 8.53 -1.10
CA ASP A 124 -2.58 8.85 -0.37
C ASP A 124 -2.54 8.39 1.09
N ALA A 125 -3.46 8.91 1.90
CA ALA A 125 -3.58 8.59 3.30
C ALA A 125 -4.17 7.18 3.50
N PHE A 126 -3.47 6.35 4.25
CA PHE A 126 -3.99 5.10 4.79
C PHE A 126 -4.43 5.36 6.22
N SER A 127 -5.51 4.76 6.70
CA SER A 127 -5.93 4.89 8.10
C SER A 127 -5.75 3.55 8.80
N PHE A 128 -4.78 3.50 9.71
CA PHE A 128 -4.49 2.33 10.53
C PHE A 128 -4.86 2.59 11.99
N ASN A 129 -5.50 1.61 12.61
CA ASN A 129 -5.82 1.65 14.03
C ASN A 129 -4.87 0.69 14.76
N PHE A 130 -4.10 1.22 15.70
CA PHE A 130 -3.30 0.41 16.60
C PHE A 130 -4.18 -0.26 17.64
N ILE A 131 -3.71 -1.38 18.19
CA ILE A 131 -4.42 -2.15 19.23
C ILE A 131 -4.58 -1.31 20.52
N ASN A 132 -3.70 -0.34 20.76
CA ASN A 132 -3.79 0.59 21.90
C ASN A 132 -4.83 1.71 21.72
N GLY A 133 -5.57 1.73 20.59
CA GLY A 133 -6.59 2.73 20.28
C GLY A 133 -6.06 3.98 19.56
N GLU A 134 -4.75 4.09 19.35
CA GLU A 134 -4.16 5.19 18.58
C GLU A 134 -4.40 4.99 17.06
N GLN A 135 -4.54 6.09 16.33
CA GLN A 135 -4.74 6.07 14.88
C GLN A 135 -3.55 6.67 14.14
N LEU A 136 -2.95 5.89 13.24
CA LEU A 136 -1.90 6.33 12.33
C LEU A 136 -2.50 6.64 10.96
N LYS A 137 -2.16 7.80 10.39
CA LYS A 137 -2.56 8.18 9.04
C LYS A 137 -1.36 8.46 8.12
N PRO A 138 -0.54 7.45 7.78
CA PRO A 138 0.61 7.70 6.93
C PRO A 138 0.15 7.92 5.49
N ARG A 139 0.91 8.73 4.74
CA ARG A 139 0.73 8.84 3.29
C ARG A 139 1.64 7.82 2.61
N LEU A 140 1.05 6.75 2.09
CA LEU A 140 1.78 5.67 1.43
C LEU A 140 1.56 5.72 -0.09
N ALA A 141 2.49 5.10 -0.80
CA ALA A 141 2.40 4.89 -2.23
C ALA A 141 1.37 3.82 -2.55
N LEU A 142 0.64 4.00 -3.64
CA LEU A 142 -0.34 3.06 -4.14
C LEU A 142 -0.33 3.10 -5.66
N GLY A 143 -0.27 1.94 -6.31
CA GLY A 143 -0.48 1.85 -7.75
C GLY A 143 -1.95 2.03 -8.09
N LEU A 144 -2.29 2.82 -9.10
CA LEU A 144 -3.62 2.84 -9.70
C LEU A 144 -3.54 2.10 -11.02
N VAL A 145 -4.13 0.91 -11.08
CA VAL A 145 -4.06 0.06 -12.26
C VAL A 145 -4.97 0.62 -13.36
N THR A 146 -4.44 0.61 -14.58
CA THR A 146 -5.11 1.02 -15.81
C THR A 146 -5.21 -0.12 -16.82
N LEU A 147 -4.38 -1.17 -16.66
CA LEU A 147 -4.40 -2.38 -17.48
C LEU A 147 -3.92 -3.59 -16.67
N LEU A 148 -4.68 -4.68 -16.73
CA LEU A 148 -4.32 -6.00 -16.22
C LEU A 148 -4.14 -6.96 -17.41
N ILE A 149 -3.05 -7.71 -17.47
CA ILE A 149 -2.78 -8.71 -18.51
C ILE A 149 -2.63 -10.07 -17.86
N SER A 150 -3.44 -11.04 -18.27
CA SER A 150 -3.33 -12.44 -17.84
C SER A 150 -3.36 -12.68 -16.32
N ILE A 151 -3.78 -11.69 -15.51
CA ILE A 151 -3.98 -11.86 -14.08
C ILE A 151 -5.40 -12.37 -13.86
N THR A 152 -5.53 -13.63 -13.48
CA THR A 152 -6.79 -14.21 -13.03
C THR A 152 -6.83 -14.18 -11.51
N PHE A 153 -7.39 -13.11 -10.93
CA PHE A 153 -7.80 -13.17 -9.52
C PHE A 153 -8.83 -14.28 -9.38
N THR A 154 -8.51 -15.27 -8.56
CA THR A 154 -9.33 -16.46 -8.33
C THR A 154 -10.69 -16.15 -7.69
N ASN A 155 -10.90 -14.91 -7.23
CA ASN A 155 -12.21 -14.28 -7.07
C ASN A 155 -12.11 -12.82 -7.52
N SER A 156 -13.01 -12.41 -8.41
CA SER A 156 -12.95 -11.25 -9.30
C SER A 156 -12.66 -9.85 -8.74
N GLN A 157 -12.33 -9.61 -7.46
CA GLN A 157 -12.63 -8.28 -6.92
C GLN A 157 -11.72 -7.68 -5.86
N PHE A 158 -10.56 -8.27 -5.61
CA PHE A 158 -9.69 -7.83 -4.52
C PHE A 158 -8.37 -7.27 -5.05
N LEU A 159 -7.80 -6.36 -4.28
CA LEU A 159 -6.67 -5.53 -4.68
C LEU A 159 -5.47 -5.93 -3.84
N GLU A 160 -4.24 -5.81 -4.33
CA GLU A 160 -3.12 -6.42 -3.61
C GLU A 160 -2.56 -5.49 -2.52
N ILE A 161 -2.29 -6.05 -1.33
CA ILE A 161 -1.41 -5.43 -0.33
C ILE A 161 -0.10 -6.17 -0.28
N VAL A 162 0.99 -5.41 -0.37
CA VAL A 162 2.33 -5.92 -0.12
C VAL A 162 2.71 -5.83 1.35
N PHE A 163 3.00 -6.99 1.95
CA PHE A 163 3.65 -7.06 3.25
C PHE A 163 5.16 -7.26 3.07
N LYS A 164 5.94 -6.20 3.30
CA LYS A 164 7.40 -6.32 3.37
C LYS A 164 7.81 -6.71 4.80
N PRO A 165 8.61 -7.77 5.01
CA PRO A 165 9.17 -8.05 6.33
C PRO A 165 10.06 -6.87 6.77
N ILE A 166 9.85 -6.39 8.00
CA ILE A 166 10.65 -5.35 8.66
C ILE A 166 12.03 -5.92 9.02
#